data_AF-E4YYJ9-F1
#
_entry.id   AF-E4YYJ9-F1
#
_cell.length_a   1.000
_cell.length_b   1.000
_cell.length_c   1.000
_cell.angle_alpha   90.00
_cell.angle_beta   90.00
_cell.angle_gamma   90.00
#
_symmetry.space_group_name_H-M   'P 1'
#
loop_
_entity.id
_entity.type
_entity.pdbx_description
1 polymer ?
#
loop_
_entity_poly.entity_id
_entity_poly.type
_entity_poly.pdbx_seq_one_letter_code
_entity_poly.pdbx_strand_id
1 'polypeptide(L)'
;MLTEFCFLAALTLNDDERAVLRTEINDWVKIFLPKLERKSTKEEKCRLIASVGRQEFGDKWTAEIWRFCMFVGKEGIIFNDEKKELEKFKITSFQKKILRRNPNFKNVFLGRFEIKEETGFWKLNDELKNKIISEGGEAIIFLEKFGNLEAAVRIHIFDAFLFTTNFGANELKWKTNLISDFQKAEDKNKDDKAVVPIHENIVQNYANVELFQNDDENEEDCLGWITILEKCDTNVRNELKNENLDLGERKKIAIGLKNGFDYLANVGIEHYDKKLENFLLLGGVAKICDFGLVREITGRRSYRQMGYCRRGSKYRNYRALFSGSPGFSNQVQLIGKFGGEENYFCFLFCDWRTCWSLLYRPIDEKEIKIFDKIIQKCNIQNIKNESHVIENISKIISLPNVSNTFSLDDPNLTKSCQMSNLKQQMTKCVNLDIKNLTQNILDQKWSNLCVPISVTTLLRFSMKNDLSFVDIDNSYTFEKILTNLTMMVYPRSLAGLNLNPKNEENKFQTNDVETLLERICKRTYLKESGWEIVRLIGWPELVKSTCEYKKVMLNENFVFSRPLSVTGAYFLPTRRIDGIDLR
;
A
#
# COMPACT_ATOMS: atom_id res chain seq x y z
N MET A 1 1.90 -9.78 38.10
CA MET A 1 2.78 -9.39 36.99
C MET A 1 3.20 -10.51 36.05
N LEU A 2 3.76 -11.68 36.43
CA LEU A 2 4.14 -12.72 35.43
C LEU A 2 3.11 -13.85 35.20
N THR A 3 2.18 -14.12 36.12
CA THR A 3 1.23 -15.24 36.03
C THR A 3 -0.08 -14.90 35.30
N GLU A 4 -0.52 -13.64 35.30
CA GLU A 4 -1.83 -13.27 34.75
C GLU A 4 -1.86 -13.10 33.23
N PHE A 5 -0.71 -12.83 32.60
CA PHE A 5 -0.59 -12.77 31.13
C PHE A 5 -0.74 -14.13 30.44
N CYS A 6 -0.75 -15.24 31.19
CA CYS A 6 -1.05 -16.57 30.65
C CYS A 6 -2.43 -16.63 29.96
N PHE A 7 -3.34 -15.72 30.33
CA PHE A 7 -4.68 -15.64 29.76
C PHE A 7 -4.77 -14.82 28.46
N LEU A 8 -3.69 -14.20 28.00
CA LEU A 8 -3.74 -13.27 26.86
C LEU A 8 -4.24 -13.93 25.56
N ALA A 9 -3.92 -15.22 25.36
CA ALA A 9 -4.37 -15.99 24.21
C ALA A 9 -5.74 -16.66 24.41
N ALA A 10 -6.34 -16.58 25.60
CA ALA A 10 -7.60 -17.25 25.90
C ALA A 10 -8.78 -16.58 25.18
N LEU A 11 -9.57 -17.38 24.47
CA LEU A 11 -10.78 -16.91 23.78
C LEU A 11 -11.96 -16.69 24.74
N THR A 12 -11.93 -17.32 25.91
CA THR A 12 -12.99 -17.25 26.92
C THR A 12 -12.37 -17.00 28.27
N LEU A 13 -12.77 -15.91 28.91
CA LEU A 13 -12.40 -15.52 30.26
C LEU A 13 -13.65 -15.05 30.99
N ASN A 14 -13.72 -15.27 32.29
CA ASN A 14 -14.77 -14.68 33.12
C ASN A 14 -14.48 -13.19 33.38
N ASP A 15 -15.44 -12.47 33.97
CA ASP A 15 -15.32 -11.01 34.12
C ASP A 15 -14.19 -10.57 35.06
N ASP A 16 -13.90 -11.35 36.12
CA ASP A 16 -12.80 -11.09 37.03
C ASP A 16 -11.45 -11.28 36.34
N GLU A 17 -11.29 -12.38 35.58
CA GLU A 17 -10.09 -12.66 34.79
C GLU A 17 -9.82 -11.57 33.74
N ARG A 18 -10.88 -11.12 33.05
CA ARG A 18 -10.78 -10.00 32.09
C ARG A 18 -10.38 -8.71 32.79
N ALA A 19 -10.93 -8.41 33.97
CA ALA A 19 -10.61 -7.20 34.72
C ALA A 19 -9.14 -7.18 35.18
N VAL A 20 -8.65 -8.32 35.66
CA VAL A 20 -7.24 -8.50 36.04
C VAL A 20 -6.32 -8.34 34.83
N LEU A 21 -6.59 -9.04 33.72
CA LEU A 21 -5.77 -8.96 32.52
C LEU A 21 -5.74 -7.54 31.92
N ARG A 22 -6.87 -6.82 31.90
CA ARG A 22 -6.90 -5.41 31.49
C ARG A 22 -6.05 -4.53 32.39
N THR A 23 -6.08 -4.76 33.70
CA THR A 23 -5.26 -4.00 34.66
C THR A 23 -3.78 -4.19 34.37
N GLU A 24 -3.34 -5.44 34.17
CA GLU A 24 -1.94 -5.77 33.84
C GLU A 24 -1.51 -5.15 32.50
N ILE A 25 -2.34 -5.22 31.45
CA ILE A 25 -2.04 -4.55 30.17
C ILE A 25 -1.95 -3.05 30.37
N ASN A 26 -2.88 -2.44 31.11
CA ASN A 26 -2.86 -1.00 31.36
C ASN A 26 -1.61 -0.56 32.12
N ASP A 27 -1.16 -1.34 33.09
CA ASP A 27 0.08 -1.06 33.84
C ASP A 27 1.32 -1.24 32.96
N TRP A 28 1.33 -2.25 32.10
CA TRP A 28 2.37 -2.38 31.07
C TRP A 28 2.37 -1.18 30.10
N VAL A 29 1.21 -0.74 29.61
CA VAL A 29 1.08 0.43 28.71
C VAL A 29 1.63 1.70 29.36
N LYS A 30 1.37 1.94 30.66
CA LYS A 30 1.91 3.09 31.41
C LYS A 30 3.44 3.14 31.37
N ILE A 31 4.08 1.97 31.46
CA ILE A 31 5.54 1.85 31.47
C ILE A 31 6.11 1.85 30.03
N PHE A 32 5.36 1.29 29.08
CA PHE A 32 5.79 1.14 27.69
C PHE A 32 5.70 2.45 26.90
N LEU A 33 4.60 3.21 27.04
CA LEU A 33 4.37 4.44 26.28
C LEU A 33 5.49 5.48 26.40
N PRO A 34 6.06 5.77 27.59
CA PRO A 34 7.17 6.71 27.73
C PRO A 34 8.45 6.30 26.99
N LYS A 35 8.61 5.02 26.62
CA LYS A 35 9.77 4.53 25.86
C LYS A 35 9.68 4.84 24.37
N LEU A 36 8.49 5.19 23.87
CA LEU A 36 8.25 5.53 22.48
C LEU A 36 8.56 7.02 22.26
N GLU A 37 9.59 7.30 21.46
CA GLU A 37 9.90 8.66 20.99
C GLU A 37 10.00 8.69 19.46
N ARG A 38 9.41 9.71 18.85
CA ARG A 38 9.42 9.93 17.41
C ARG A 38 9.70 11.39 17.07
N LYS A 39 10.35 11.63 15.93
CA LYS A 39 10.34 12.93 15.24
C LYS A 39 9.28 12.92 14.14
N SER A 40 8.59 14.03 13.95
CA SER A 40 7.63 14.25 12.85
C SER A 40 8.06 15.45 12.04
N THR A 41 7.95 15.38 10.72
CA THR A 41 8.16 16.52 9.82
C THR A 41 6.84 17.17 9.38
N LYS A 42 5.71 16.57 9.72
CA LYS A 42 4.38 17.15 9.52
C LYS A 42 4.13 18.35 10.42
N GLU A 43 3.22 19.22 10.00
CA GLU A 43 2.78 20.42 10.72
C GLU A 43 1.35 20.24 11.28
N GLU A 44 0.92 21.11 12.20
CA GLU A 44 -0.45 21.10 12.77
C GLU A 44 -1.54 21.13 11.68
N LYS A 45 -1.31 21.85 10.58
CA LYS A 45 -2.19 21.86 9.41
C LYS A 45 -2.40 20.46 8.83
N CYS A 46 -1.32 19.66 8.73
CA CYS A 46 -1.39 18.29 8.22
C CYS A 46 -2.25 17.42 9.13
N ARG A 47 -2.11 17.56 10.46
CA ARG A 47 -2.90 16.82 11.45
C ARG A 47 -4.38 17.14 11.36
N LEU A 48 -4.71 18.43 11.26
CA LEU A 48 -6.08 18.90 11.13
C LEU A 48 -6.75 18.30 9.90
N ILE A 49 -6.09 18.35 8.73
CA ILE A 49 -6.63 17.79 7.49
C ILE A 49 -6.73 16.26 7.58
N ALA A 50 -5.71 15.58 8.11
CA ALA A 50 -5.71 14.12 8.28
C ALA A 50 -6.82 13.63 9.22
N SER A 51 -7.18 14.42 10.24
CA SER A 51 -8.27 14.09 11.17
C SER A 51 -9.64 14.02 10.50
N VAL A 52 -9.86 14.76 9.41
CA VAL A 52 -11.10 14.69 8.62
C VAL A 52 -11.26 13.31 8.00
N GLY A 53 -10.14 12.67 7.58
CA GLY A 53 -10.15 11.32 7.02
C GLY A 53 -10.51 10.22 8.02
N ARG A 54 -10.49 10.51 9.33
CA ARG A 54 -10.92 9.59 10.40
C ARG A 54 -12.40 9.73 10.75
N GLN A 55 -13.09 10.72 10.18
CA GLN A 55 -14.52 10.93 10.40
C GLN A 55 -15.38 9.95 9.59
N GLU A 56 -16.55 9.64 10.14
CA GLU A 56 -17.61 8.95 9.42
C GLU A 56 -18.58 9.98 8.87
N PHE A 57 -18.58 10.08 7.55
CA PHE A 57 -19.53 10.86 6.76
C PHE A 57 -20.85 10.10 6.63
N GLY A 58 -21.95 10.84 6.55
CA GLY A 58 -23.30 10.32 6.31
C GLY A 58 -23.37 9.53 5.00
N ASP A 59 -22.71 10.02 3.95
CA ASP A 59 -22.46 9.22 2.74
C ASP A 59 -21.01 8.76 2.66
N LYS A 60 -20.81 7.43 2.60
CA LYS A 60 -19.50 6.81 2.40
C LYS A 60 -18.85 7.17 1.07
N TRP A 61 -19.64 7.50 0.04
CA TRP A 61 -19.11 7.93 -1.26
C TRP A 61 -18.37 9.26 -1.16
N THR A 62 -18.75 10.12 -0.21
CA THR A 62 -18.08 11.38 0.06
C THR A 62 -16.58 11.19 0.35
N ALA A 63 -16.18 10.06 0.95
CA ALA A 63 -14.78 9.74 1.25
C ALA A 63 -13.87 9.66 0.02
N GLU A 64 -14.43 9.33 -1.15
CA GLU A 64 -13.71 9.25 -2.43
C GLU A 64 -13.53 10.64 -3.06
N ILE A 65 -14.57 11.47 -3.01
CA ILE A 65 -14.66 12.70 -3.80
C ILE A 65 -14.21 13.95 -3.05
N TRP A 66 -14.18 13.96 -1.72
CA TRP A 66 -13.75 15.16 -0.99
C TRP A 66 -12.29 15.53 -1.27
N ARG A 67 -12.05 16.81 -1.52
CA ARG A 67 -10.74 17.39 -1.84
C ARG A 67 -10.38 18.55 -0.93
N PHE A 68 -11.37 19.27 -0.41
CA PHE A 68 -11.14 20.37 0.53
C PHE A 68 -12.01 20.20 1.77
N CYS A 69 -11.56 20.82 2.86
CA CYS A 69 -12.37 21.03 4.04
C CYS A 69 -12.27 22.49 4.52
N MET A 70 -13.27 22.93 5.28
CA MET A 70 -13.29 24.22 5.96
C MET A 70 -13.91 24.04 7.34
N PHE A 71 -13.42 24.79 8.33
CA PHE A 71 -13.93 24.74 9.71
C PHE A 71 -14.60 26.07 10.06
N VAL A 72 -15.90 26.04 10.31
CA VAL A 72 -16.74 27.22 10.59
C VAL A 72 -17.49 27.00 11.91
N GLY A 73 -17.22 27.86 12.90
CA GLY A 73 -17.85 27.73 14.22
C GLY A 73 -17.56 26.39 14.89
N LYS A 74 -18.59 25.55 15.04
CA LYS A 74 -18.52 24.20 15.63
C LYS A 74 -18.64 23.07 14.58
N GLU A 75 -18.60 23.42 13.31
CA GLU A 75 -18.81 22.50 12.20
C GLU A 75 -17.58 22.47 11.28
N GLY A 76 -17.34 21.31 10.70
CA GLY A 76 -16.47 21.12 9.56
C GLY A 76 -17.32 20.87 8.32
N ILE A 77 -16.87 21.38 7.18
CA ILE A 77 -17.55 21.25 5.90
C ILE A 77 -16.55 20.65 4.92
N ILE A 78 -16.95 19.65 4.14
CA ILE A 78 -16.14 19.05 3.09
C ILE A 78 -16.68 19.38 1.70
N PHE A 79 -15.76 19.52 0.75
CA PHE A 79 -16.05 19.96 -0.61
C PHE A 79 -15.37 19.06 -1.65
N ASN A 80 -15.94 18.97 -2.84
CA ASN A 80 -15.31 18.32 -3.99
C ASN A 80 -14.21 19.22 -4.61
N ASP A 81 -13.62 18.76 -5.71
CA ASP A 81 -12.65 19.50 -6.53
C ASP A 81 -13.16 20.83 -7.08
N GLU A 82 -14.45 20.91 -7.44
CA GLU A 82 -15.14 22.13 -7.86
C GLU A 82 -15.50 23.06 -6.69
N LYS A 83 -15.10 22.73 -5.45
CA LYS A 83 -15.46 23.43 -4.21
C LYS A 83 -16.97 23.52 -3.95
N LYS A 84 -17.75 22.59 -4.51
CA LYS A 84 -19.15 22.38 -4.12
C LYS A 84 -19.21 21.67 -2.78
N GLU A 85 -20.05 22.17 -1.89
CA GLU A 85 -20.30 21.57 -0.59
C GLU A 85 -20.86 20.15 -0.76
N LEU A 86 -20.27 19.20 -0.04
CA LEU A 86 -20.71 17.80 -0.06
C LEU A 86 -21.44 17.44 1.23
N GLU A 87 -20.84 17.77 2.38
CA GLU A 87 -21.37 17.39 3.68
C GLU A 87 -20.82 18.28 4.80
N LYS A 88 -21.57 18.38 5.90
CA LYS A 88 -21.14 18.99 7.16
C LYS A 88 -21.01 17.93 8.25
N PHE A 89 -20.05 18.11 9.14
CA PHE A 89 -19.80 17.22 10.27
C PHE A 89 -19.49 18.01 11.54
N LYS A 90 -19.79 17.41 12.70
CA LYS A 90 -19.43 17.95 14.01
C LYS A 90 -17.92 17.82 14.21
N ILE A 91 -17.25 18.92 14.56
CA ILE A 91 -15.80 18.87 14.82
C ILE A 91 -15.50 18.20 16.17
N THR A 92 -14.45 17.39 16.21
CA THR A 92 -14.02 16.67 17.42
C THR A 92 -13.29 17.57 18.41
N SER A 93 -13.14 17.12 19.67
CA SER A 93 -12.31 17.82 20.67
C SER A 93 -10.87 18.05 20.18
N PHE A 94 -10.29 17.05 19.50
CA PHE A 94 -8.98 17.14 18.85
C PHE A 94 -8.91 18.30 17.86
N GLN A 95 -9.86 18.37 16.91
CA GLN A 95 -9.93 19.44 15.91
C GLN A 95 -10.12 20.82 16.56
N LYS A 96 -10.98 20.92 17.58
CA LYS A 96 -11.19 22.17 18.34
C LYS A 96 -9.88 22.66 18.98
N LYS A 97 -9.07 21.76 19.55
CA LYS A 97 -7.79 22.13 20.17
C LYS A 97 -6.81 22.68 19.15
N ILE A 98 -6.68 22.04 17.98
CA ILE A 98 -5.81 22.54 16.90
C ILE A 98 -6.29 23.93 16.42
N LEU A 99 -7.60 24.10 16.18
CA LEU A 99 -8.19 25.38 15.75
C LEU A 99 -8.10 26.49 16.81
N ARG A 100 -8.03 26.15 18.10
CA ARG A 100 -7.77 27.11 19.18
C ARG A 100 -6.31 27.56 19.22
N ARG A 101 -5.37 26.61 19.04
CA ARG A 101 -3.93 26.90 18.98
C ARG A 101 -3.55 27.70 17.75
N ASN A 102 -4.23 27.48 16.62
CA ASN A 102 -4.01 28.22 15.39
C ASN A 102 -5.34 28.66 14.74
N PRO A 103 -5.86 29.85 15.12
CA PRO A 103 -7.11 30.38 14.58
C PRO A 103 -7.10 30.65 13.07
N ASN A 104 -5.92 30.77 12.44
CA ASN A 104 -5.79 31.04 11.01
C ASN A 104 -6.30 29.88 10.13
N PHE A 105 -6.56 28.71 10.73
CA PHE A 105 -7.17 27.56 10.04
C PHE A 105 -8.71 27.60 10.03
N LYS A 106 -9.34 28.57 10.69
CA LYS A 106 -10.79 28.76 10.66
C LYS A 106 -11.22 29.54 9.42
N ASN A 107 -12.38 29.21 8.87
CA ASN A 107 -13.00 29.90 7.73
C ASN A 107 -12.10 29.99 6.48
N VAL A 108 -11.18 29.03 6.30
CA VAL A 108 -10.33 28.92 5.12
C VAL A 108 -10.46 27.55 4.48
N PHE A 109 -10.31 27.48 3.16
CA PHE A 109 -10.24 26.21 2.45
C PHE A 109 -8.88 25.55 2.70
N LEU A 110 -8.92 24.34 3.24
CA LEU A 110 -7.76 23.48 3.44
C LEU A 110 -7.85 22.31 2.47
N GLY A 111 -6.86 22.18 1.60
CA GLY A 111 -6.81 21.11 0.61
C GLY A 111 -6.26 19.82 1.21
N ARG A 112 -6.86 18.67 0.85
CA ARG A 112 -6.34 17.34 1.21
C ARG A 112 -4.89 17.15 0.77
N PHE A 113 -4.52 17.74 -0.37
CA PHE A 113 -3.17 17.72 -0.93
C PHE A 113 -2.12 18.46 -0.08
N GLU A 114 -2.55 19.25 0.91
CA GLU A 114 -1.64 20.02 1.77
C GLU A 114 -1.04 19.18 2.90
N ILE A 115 -1.47 17.92 3.04
CA ILE A 115 -0.79 16.93 3.87
C ILE A 115 0.58 16.65 3.26
N LYS A 116 1.63 17.04 3.97
CA LYS A 116 3.02 16.76 3.56
C LYS A 116 3.36 15.29 3.82
N GLU A 117 4.33 14.79 3.06
CA GLU A 117 4.95 13.49 3.34
C GLU A 117 5.57 13.48 4.75
N GLU A 118 5.45 12.34 5.44
CA GLU A 118 6.13 12.11 6.71
C GLU A 118 7.52 11.53 6.42
N THR A 119 8.56 12.23 6.87
CA THR A 119 9.96 11.78 6.83
C THR A 119 10.57 11.68 8.23
N GLY A 120 9.73 11.81 9.25
CA GLY A 120 10.08 11.53 10.63
C GLY A 120 10.56 10.10 10.87
N PHE A 121 11.28 9.90 11.97
CA PHE A 121 11.85 8.61 12.34
C PHE A 121 11.69 8.35 13.84
N TRP A 122 11.76 7.07 14.20
CA TRP A 122 11.73 6.62 15.59
C TRP A 122 13.07 6.84 16.29
N LYS A 123 13.03 7.36 17.51
CA LYS A 123 14.20 7.56 18.38
C LYS A 123 14.14 6.60 19.56
N LEU A 124 14.31 5.32 19.26
CA LEU A 124 14.19 4.29 20.27
C LEU A 124 15.50 4.09 21.02
N ASN A 125 15.39 3.71 22.30
CA ASN A 125 16.52 3.23 23.08
C ASN A 125 17.00 1.86 22.57
N ASP A 126 18.16 1.41 23.04
CA ASP A 126 18.75 0.14 22.57
C ASP A 126 17.91 -1.08 22.96
N GLU A 127 17.18 -1.01 24.09
CA GLU A 127 16.23 -2.04 24.51
C GLU A 127 15.16 -2.30 23.44
N LEU A 128 14.47 -1.25 22.98
CA LEU A 128 13.41 -1.38 21.98
C LEU A 128 13.96 -1.65 20.59
N LYS A 129 15.11 -1.06 20.22
CA LYS A 129 15.76 -1.33 18.92
C LYS A 129 16.04 -2.82 18.72
N ASN A 130 16.54 -3.49 19.76
CA ASN A 130 16.84 -4.93 19.70
C ASN A 130 15.60 -5.83 19.62
N LYS A 131 14.42 -5.27 19.89
CA LYS A 131 13.13 -5.98 19.82
C LYS A 131 12.37 -5.73 18.52
N ILE A 132 12.85 -4.87 17.62
CA ILE A 132 12.12 -4.55 16.38
C ILE A 132 12.03 -5.79 15.49
N ILE A 133 10.80 -6.20 15.15
CA ILE A 133 10.51 -7.20 14.13
C ILE A 133 10.42 -6.53 12.75
N SER A 134 9.73 -5.40 12.68
CA SER A 134 9.51 -4.67 11.43
C SER A 134 9.20 -3.20 11.69
N GLU A 135 9.72 -2.33 10.84
CA GLU A 135 9.46 -0.89 10.86
C GLU A 135 8.93 -0.44 9.49
N GLY A 136 7.82 0.29 9.48
CA GLY A 136 7.21 0.92 8.31
C GLY A 136 6.85 2.37 8.59
N GLY A 137 6.33 3.08 7.58
CA GLY A 137 6.05 4.51 7.67
C GLY A 137 4.95 4.90 8.67
N GLU A 138 3.94 4.04 8.88
CA GLU A 138 2.82 4.30 9.79
C GLU A 138 2.77 3.34 10.99
N ALA A 139 3.62 2.30 11.01
CA ALA A 139 3.63 1.33 12.10
C ALA A 139 5.02 0.75 12.38
N ILE A 140 5.26 0.41 13.64
CA ILE A 140 6.43 -0.35 14.09
C ILE A 140 5.95 -1.56 14.89
N ILE A 141 6.67 -2.68 14.78
CA ILE A 141 6.33 -3.95 15.41
C ILE A 141 7.50 -4.41 16.27
N PHE A 142 7.23 -4.71 17.53
CA PHE A 142 8.18 -5.22 18.50
C PHE A 142 7.88 -6.67 18.88
N LEU A 143 8.92 -7.42 19.23
CA LEU A 143 8.80 -8.66 19.96
C LEU A 143 8.72 -8.35 21.45
N GLU A 144 7.63 -8.75 22.10
CA GLU A 144 7.48 -8.63 23.55
C GLU A 144 7.14 -9.98 24.18
N LYS A 145 7.52 -10.12 25.45
CA LYS A 145 7.28 -11.34 26.22
C LYS A 145 6.36 -11.03 27.39
N PHE A 146 5.18 -11.63 27.37
CA PHE A 146 4.14 -11.51 28.39
C PHE A 146 4.06 -12.84 29.15
N GLY A 147 4.78 -12.94 30.27
CA GLY A 147 4.94 -14.22 30.97
C GLY A 147 5.70 -15.23 30.11
N ASN A 148 5.05 -16.36 29.78
CA ASN A 148 5.60 -17.37 28.89
C ASN A 148 5.21 -17.17 27.41
N LEU A 149 4.33 -16.21 27.11
CA LEU A 149 3.87 -15.94 25.77
C LEU A 149 4.77 -14.91 25.09
N GLU A 150 5.34 -15.25 23.94
CA GLU A 150 5.95 -14.29 23.04
C GLU A 150 4.89 -13.75 22.07
N ALA A 151 4.76 -12.44 21.98
CA ALA A 151 3.78 -11.76 21.15
C ALA A 151 4.43 -10.69 20.28
N ALA A 152 3.80 -10.39 19.15
CA ALA A 152 4.16 -9.23 18.34
C ALA A 152 3.32 -8.02 18.80
N VAL A 153 3.95 -6.92 19.16
CA VAL A 153 3.28 -5.68 19.56
C VAL A 153 3.40 -4.69 18.42
N ARG A 154 2.28 -4.37 17.77
CA ARG A 154 2.20 -3.39 16.69
C ARG A 154 1.74 -2.03 17.22
N ILE A 155 2.57 -1.01 17.03
CA ILE A 155 2.19 0.38 17.26
C ILE A 155 1.80 1.00 15.93
N HIS A 156 0.55 1.41 15.78
CA HIS A 156 0.02 1.99 14.54
C HIS A 156 -0.37 3.45 14.78
N ILE A 157 0.25 4.37 14.03
CA ILE A 157 0.12 5.80 14.23
C ILE A 157 -0.88 6.39 13.23
N PHE A 158 -1.96 7.00 13.72
CA PHE A 158 -2.94 7.69 12.87
C PHE A 158 -2.78 9.21 12.88
N ASP A 159 -2.24 9.76 13.97
CA ASP A 159 -1.84 11.16 14.08
C ASP A 159 -0.32 11.30 14.05
N ALA A 160 0.18 12.17 13.17
CA ALA A 160 1.62 12.32 12.97
C ALA A 160 2.39 12.82 14.20
N PHE A 161 1.73 13.42 15.19
CA PHE A 161 2.42 13.91 16.38
C PHE A 161 2.47 12.88 17.50
N LEU A 162 1.82 11.72 17.36
CA LEU A 162 1.85 10.68 18.37
C LEU A 162 3.31 10.31 18.70
N PHE A 163 3.65 10.39 19.99
CA PHE A 163 4.98 10.14 20.54
C PHE A 163 6.07 11.15 20.14
N THR A 164 5.68 12.33 19.67
CA THR A 164 6.62 13.45 19.52
C THR A 164 6.82 14.19 20.84
N THR A 165 7.89 14.99 20.93
CA THR A 165 8.15 15.85 22.11
C THR A 165 6.97 16.76 22.47
N ASN A 166 6.14 17.12 21.49
CA ASN A 166 5.01 18.02 21.66
C ASN A 166 3.69 17.29 21.95
N PHE A 167 3.68 15.95 21.87
CA PHE A 167 2.48 15.13 22.05
C PHE A 167 2.87 13.69 22.46
N GLY A 168 3.32 13.56 23.71
CA GLY A 168 3.77 12.32 24.32
C GLY A 168 2.72 11.63 25.19
N ALA A 169 3.15 10.60 25.94
CA ALA A 169 2.28 9.76 26.78
C ALA A 169 1.37 10.54 27.75
N ASN A 170 1.84 11.67 28.27
CA ASN A 170 1.12 12.47 29.27
C ASN A 170 -0.13 13.19 28.71
N GLU A 171 -0.26 13.28 27.39
CA GLU A 171 -1.43 13.87 26.71
C GLU A 171 -2.45 12.81 26.26
N LEU A 172 -2.16 11.53 26.54
CA LEU A 172 -2.92 10.38 26.06
C LEU A 172 -3.64 9.65 27.18
N LYS A 173 -4.87 9.27 26.89
CA LYS A 173 -5.61 8.23 27.61
C LYS A 173 -5.82 7.06 26.67
N TRP A 174 -6.17 5.91 27.22
CA TRP A 174 -6.35 4.71 26.42
C TRP A 174 -7.49 3.83 26.91
N LYS A 175 -7.94 2.97 25.98
CA LYS A 175 -8.96 1.96 26.22
C LYS A 175 -8.45 0.60 25.75
N THR A 176 -8.52 -0.39 26.62
CA THR A 176 -8.03 -1.75 26.34
C THR A 176 -9.21 -2.68 26.05
N ASN A 177 -9.21 -3.25 24.84
CA ASN A 177 -10.16 -4.27 24.40
C ASN A 177 -9.44 -5.62 24.32
N LEU A 178 -10.08 -6.69 24.80
CA LEU A 178 -9.54 -8.05 24.79
C LEU A 178 -10.31 -8.90 23.79
N ILE A 179 -9.66 -9.87 23.15
CA ILE A 179 -10.35 -10.80 22.25
C ILE A 179 -11.46 -11.59 22.95
N SER A 180 -11.25 -11.91 24.23
CA SER A 180 -12.24 -12.61 25.06
C SER A 180 -13.54 -11.83 25.27
N ASP A 181 -13.58 -10.53 24.92
CA ASP A 181 -14.79 -9.71 25.01
C ASP A 181 -15.75 -9.96 23.84
N PHE A 182 -15.29 -10.67 22.80
CA PHE A 182 -15.98 -10.80 21.53
C PHE A 182 -16.17 -12.27 21.15
N GLN A 183 -17.28 -12.55 20.50
CA GLN A 183 -17.52 -13.85 19.88
C GLN A 183 -16.91 -13.89 18.46
N LYS A 184 -16.85 -15.08 17.87
CA LYS A 184 -16.47 -15.24 16.47
C LYS A 184 -17.52 -14.62 15.55
N ALA A 185 -17.08 -13.85 14.57
CA ALA A 185 -17.96 -13.36 13.50
C ALA A 185 -18.29 -14.49 12.52
N GLU A 186 -19.57 -14.62 12.15
CA GLU A 186 -20.10 -15.68 11.28
C GLU A 186 -20.89 -15.13 10.08
N ASP A 187 -21.20 -13.84 10.07
CA ASP A 187 -22.05 -13.21 9.05
C ASP A 187 -21.55 -11.78 8.73
N LYS A 188 -22.09 -11.18 7.66
CA LYS A 188 -21.78 -9.80 7.22
C LYS A 188 -22.96 -8.84 7.37
N ASN A 189 -23.86 -9.12 8.30
CA ASN A 189 -25.01 -8.25 8.58
C ASN A 189 -24.55 -6.90 9.10
N LYS A 190 -25.35 -5.86 8.82
CA LYS A 190 -25.13 -4.54 9.37
C LYS A 190 -25.76 -4.46 10.76
N ASP A 191 -24.94 -4.72 11.77
CA ASP A 191 -25.32 -4.70 13.18
C ASP A 191 -24.15 -4.18 14.02
N ASP A 192 -24.34 -4.12 15.33
CA ASP A 192 -23.29 -3.78 16.29
C ASP A 192 -22.99 -4.94 17.24
N LYS A 193 -23.05 -6.17 16.73
CA LYS A 193 -22.71 -7.36 17.53
C LYS A 193 -21.26 -7.27 18.01
N ALA A 194 -21.03 -7.70 19.26
CA ALA A 194 -19.71 -7.87 19.84
C ALA A 194 -19.04 -9.14 19.27
N VAL A 195 -18.70 -9.11 17.98
CA VAL A 195 -18.05 -10.19 17.24
C VAL A 195 -16.79 -9.69 16.53
N VAL A 196 -15.80 -10.56 16.36
CA VAL A 196 -14.57 -10.24 15.62
C VAL A 196 -14.12 -11.41 14.74
N PRO A 197 -13.28 -11.17 13.72
CA PRO A 197 -12.71 -12.26 12.92
C PRO A 197 -11.88 -13.22 13.79
N ILE A 198 -12.27 -14.50 13.82
CA ILE A 198 -11.53 -15.58 14.51
C ILE A 198 -11.46 -16.79 13.58
N HIS A 199 -10.28 -17.05 13.02
CA HIS A 199 -10.05 -18.10 12.03
C HIS A 199 -8.58 -18.52 12.00
N GLU A 200 -8.30 -19.79 11.72
CA GLU A 200 -6.93 -20.34 11.76
C GLU A 200 -5.96 -19.60 10.82
N ASN A 201 -6.46 -19.18 9.64
CA ASN A 201 -5.69 -18.47 8.62
C ASN A 201 -5.69 -16.94 8.76
N ILE A 202 -6.07 -16.40 9.92
CA ILE A 202 -6.07 -14.97 10.23
C ILE A 202 -5.19 -14.77 11.46
N VAL A 203 -4.29 -13.78 11.45
CA VAL A 203 -3.52 -13.43 12.64
C VAL A 203 -4.47 -12.97 13.75
N GLN A 204 -4.32 -13.57 14.92
CA GLN A 204 -5.16 -13.24 16.06
C GLN A 204 -4.64 -11.99 16.78
N ASN A 205 -5.54 -11.01 16.98
CA ASN A 205 -5.28 -9.86 17.84
C ASN A 205 -5.73 -10.24 19.25
N TYR A 206 -4.80 -10.49 20.16
CA TYR A 206 -5.12 -10.85 21.54
C TYR A 206 -5.73 -9.68 22.32
N ALA A 207 -5.15 -8.50 22.13
CA ALA A 207 -5.64 -7.27 22.73
C ALA A 207 -5.38 -6.09 21.79
N ASN A 208 -6.21 -5.06 21.89
CA ASN A 208 -5.99 -3.81 21.21
C ASN A 208 -6.25 -2.65 22.16
N VAL A 209 -5.26 -1.76 22.25
CA VAL A 209 -5.30 -0.55 23.06
C VAL A 209 -5.49 0.63 22.14
N GLU A 210 -6.65 1.27 22.24
CA GLU A 210 -7.00 2.48 21.51
C GLU A 210 -6.45 3.71 22.23
N LEU A 211 -5.76 4.60 21.52
CA LEU A 211 -5.14 5.80 22.07
C LEU A 211 -5.95 7.04 21.71
N PHE A 212 -6.30 7.84 22.72
CA PHE A 212 -7.10 9.05 22.58
C PHE A 212 -6.41 10.23 23.26
N GLN A 213 -6.81 11.43 22.90
CA GLN A 213 -6.42 12.61 23.65
C GLN A 213 -7.11 12.64 25.03
N ASN A 214 -6.43 13.12 26.08
CA ASN A 214 -6.98 13.15 27.44
C ASN A 214 -8.34 13.83 27.58
N ASP A 215 -8.55 14.94 26.86
CA ASP A 215 -9.79 15.73 26.85
C ASP A 215 -10.84 15.21 25.84
N ASP A 216 -10.57 14.09 25.16
CA ASP A 216 -11.55 13.41 24.31
C ASP A 216 -12.45 12.48 25.14
N GLU A 217 -13.28 13.07 26.00
CA GLU A 217 -14.16 12.36 26.96
C GLU A 217 -14.97 11.23 26.31
N ASN A 218 -15.42 11.43 25.06
CA ASN A 218 -16.31 10.53 24.33
C ASN A 218 -15.58 9.54 23.41
N GLU A 219 -14.24 9.52 23.41
CA GLU A 219 -13.44 8.63 22.54
C GLU A 219 -13.81 8.85 21.04
N GLU A 220 -14.03 10.11 20.65
CA GLU A 220 -14.49 10.49 19.31
C GLU A 220 -13.40 10.31 18.24
N ASP A 221 -12.12 10.52 18.57
CA ASP A 221 -11.01 10.49 17.61
C ASP A 221 -9.83 9.64 18.09
N CYS A 222 -9.81 8.37 17.69
CA CYS A 222 -8.69 7.47 17.94
C CYS A 222 -7.44 7.92 17.17
N LEU A 223 -6.35 8.19 17.87
CA LEU A 223 -5.11 8.76 17.34
C LEU A 223 -4.05 7.70 17.00
N GLY A 224 -4.20 6.49 17.52
CA GLY A 224 -3.35 5.35 17.21
C GLY A 224 -3.77 4.11 17.98
N TRP A 225 -3.12 2.98 17.66
CA TRP A 225 -3.34 1.70 18.33
C TRP A 225 -2.03 1.11 18.84
N ILE A 226 -2.14 0.34 19.92
CA ILE A 226 -1.16 -0.66 20.34
C ILE A 226 -1.87 -2.01 20.31
N THR A 227 -1.56 -2.83 19.31
CA THR A 227 -2.19 -4.14 19.13
C THR A 227 -1.20 -5.23 19.55
N ILE A 228 -1.61 -6.10 20.46
CA ILE A 228 -0.85 -7.29 20.84
C ILE A 228 -1.35 -8.46 20.01
N LEU A 229 -0.46 -9.05 19.23
CA LEU A 229 -0.74 -9.99 18.15
C LEU A 229 -0.07 -11.34 18.42
N GLU A 230 -0.67 -12.39 17.87
CA GLU A 230 -0.02 -13.68 17.69
C GLU A 230 1.31 -13.52 16.95
N LYS A 231 2.39 -14.04 17.55
CA LYS A 231 3.72 -14.06 16.91
C LYS A 231 3.75 -15.21 15.90
N CYS A 232 4.16 -14.89 14.67
CA CYS A 232 4.43 -15.87 13.62
C CYS A 232 5.95 -16.02 13.41
N ASP A 233 6.35 -17.12 12.75
CA ASP A 233 7.76 -17.50 12.56
C ASP A 233 8.44 -16.64 11.49
N THR A 234 7.73 -16.42 10.38
CA THR A 234 8.26 -15.76 9.17
C THR A 234 7.08 -15.26 8.31
N ASN A 235 7.38 -14.66 7.15
CA ASN A 235 6.39 -14.33 6.12
C ASN A 235 6.63 -15.14 4.85
N VAL A 236 5.57 -15.34 4.06
CA VAL A 236 5.59 -16.15 2.83
C VAL A 236 6.60 -15.59 1.82
N ARG A 237 6.80 -14.27 1.77
CA ARG A 237 7.81 -13.68 0.88
C ARG A 237 9.21 -14.18 1.18
N ASN A 238 9.62 -14.17 2.44
CA ASN A 238 10.96 -14.60 2.84
C ASN A 238 11.18 -16.06 2.48
N GLU A 239 10.21 -16.92 2.76
CA GLU A 239 10.33 -18.36 2.46
C GLU A 239 10.34 -18.66 0.95
N LEU A 240 9.51 -17.97 0.17
CA LEU A 240 9.53 -18.12 -1.30
C LEU A 240 10.81 -17.58 -1.92
N LYS A 241 11.32 -16.44 -1.43
CA LYS A 241 12.56 -15.82 -1.92
C LYS A 241 13.78 -16.70 -1.64
N ASN A 242 13.82 -17.34 -0.47
CA ASN A 242 14.90 -18.26 -0.09
C ASN A 242 14.71 -19.68 -0.65
N GLU A 243 13.62 -19.91 -1.40
CA GLU A 243 13.26 -21.22 -1.97
C GLU A 243 13.12 -22.34 -0.93
N ASN A 244 12.69 -21.98 0.28
CA ASN A 244 12.57 -22.91 1.41
C ASN A 244 11.31 -23.78 1.38
N LEU A 245 10.30 -23.40 0.58
CA LEU A 245 9.00 -24.09 0.54
C LEU A 245 8.92 -25.06 -0.63
N ASP A 246 8.55 -26.30 -0.33
CA ASP A 246 8.21 -27.29 -1.34
C ASP A 246 6.81 -27.07 -1.95
N LEU A 247 6.47 -27.85 -2.98
CA LEU A 247 5.18 -27.71 -3.66
C LEU A 247 3.99 -28.04 -2.74
N GLY A 248 4.12 -29.03 -1.86
CA GLY A 248 3.07 -29.42 -0.93
C GLY A 248 2.77 -28.33 0.08
N GLU A 249 3.80 -27.69 0.63
CA GLU A 249 3.68 -26.54 1.51
C GLU A 249 3.06 -25.34 0.80
N ARG A 250 3.51 -25.04 -0.44
CA ARG A 250 2.92 -23.97 -1.27
C ARG A 250 1.43 -24.20 -1.54
N LYS A 251 1.01 -25.45 -1.80
CA LYS A 251 -0.42 -25.82 -1.94
C LYS A 251 -1.19 -25.58 -0.63
N LYS A 252 -0.65 -26.00 0.51
CA LYS A 252 -1.29 -25.76 1.84
C LYS A 252 -1.45 -24.26 2.11
N ILE A 253 -0.43 -23.47 1.80
CA ILE A 253 -0.47 -22.00 1.92
C ILE A 253 -1.57 -21.42 1.02
N ALA A 254 -1.62 -21.82 -0.26
CA ALA A 254 -2.64 -21.34 -1.19
C ALA A 254 -4.07 -21.64 -0.70
N ILE A 255 -4.31 -22.86 -0.22
CA ILE A 255 -5.60 -23.28 0.36
C ILE A 255 -5.92 -22.45 1.60
N GLY A 256 -4.97 -22.28 2.52
CA GLY A 256 -5.16 -21.49 3.74
C GLY A 256 -5.47 -20.02 3.46
N LEU A 257 -4.76 -19.40 2.52
CA LEU A 257 -5.04 -18.02 2.09
C LEU A 257 -6.44 -17.89 1.48
N LYS A 258 -6.83 -18.83 0.61
CA LYS A 258 -8.17 -18.86 0.03
C LYS A 258 -9.24 -18.95 1.13
N ASN A 259 -9.10 -19.89 2.06
CA ASN A 259 -10.03 -20.07 3.17
C ASN A 259 -10.11 -18.81 4.06
N GLY A 260 -8.96 -18.19 4.35
CA GLY A 260 -8.90 -16.96 5.12
C GLY A 260 -9.59 -15.78 4.43
N PHE A 261 -9.36 -15.57 3.12
CA PHE A 261 -10.03 -14.52 2.37
C PHE A 261 -11.53 -14.76 2.20
N ASP A 262 -11.94 -16.00 1.93
CA ASP A 262 -13.35 -16.39 1.86
C ASP A 262 -14.05 -16.13 3.21
N TYR A 263 -13.39 -16.48 4.33
CA TYR A 263 -13.89 -16.17 5.66
C TYR A 263 -14.03 -14.66 5.89
N LEU A 264 -12.99 -13.86 5.61
CA LEU A 264 -13.04 -12.40 5.76
C LEU A 264 -14.19 -11.79 4.95
N ALA A 265 -14.37 -12.22 3.70
CA ALA A 265 -15.46 -11.75 2.85
C ALA A 265 -16.84 -12.13 3.42
N ASN A 266 -16.97 -13.33 3.99
CA ASN A 266 -18.20 -13.78 4.65
C ASN A 266 -18.55 -12.98 5.90
N VAL A 267 -17.56 -12.43 6.61
CA VAL A 267 -17.77 -11.57 7.78
C VAL A 267 -17.74 -10.07 7.46
N GLY A 268 -17.69 -9.71 6.16
CA GLY A 268 -17.82 -8.34 5.68
C GLY A 268 -16.54 -7.51 5.69
N ILE A 269 -15.38 -8.17 5.63
CA ILE A 269 -14.05 -7.55 5.48
C ILE A 269 -13.44 -7.95 4.13
N GLU A 270 -13.09 -6.97 3.32
CA GLU A 270 -12.34 -7.17 2.08
C GLU A 270 -10.92 -6.63 2.28
N HIS A 271 -9.90 -7.44 2.04
CA HIS A 271 -8.49 -7.05 2.24
C HIS A 271 -7.91 -6.38 0.98
N TYR A 272 -7.43 -5.14 1.11
CA TYR A 272 -6.94 -4.33 -0.01
C TYR A 272 -5.41 -4.25 -0.10
N ASP A 273 -4.66 -4.99 0.70
CA ASP A 273 -3.19 -5.08 0.59
C ASP A 273 -2.71 -6.53 0.53
N LYS A 274 -3.20 -7.29 -0.46
CA LYS A 274 -2.87 -8.72 -0.66
C LYS A 274 -1.46 -8.87 -1.24
N LYS A 275 -0.45 -8.87 -0.38
CA LYS A 275 0.97 -9.06 -0.73
C LYS A 275 1.63 -10.10 0.17
N LEU A 276 2.72 -10.69 -0.31
CA LEU A 276 3.39 -11.82 0.33
C LEU A 276 3.94 -11.50 1.74
N GLU A 277 4.24 -10.24 2.05
CA GLU A 277 4.65 -9.79 3.38
C GLU A 277 3.50 -9.80 4.40
N ASN A 278 2.27 -9.67 3.92
CA ASN A 278 1.07 -9.67 4.77
C ASN A 278 0.52 -11.09 4.98
N PHE A 279 1.24 -12.11 4.50
CA PHE A 279 0.95 -13.52 4.72
C PHE A 279 2.07 -14.09 5.60
N LEU A 280 1.74 -14.34 6.87
CA LEU A 280 2.65 -14.90 7.84
C LEU A 280 2.53 -16.42 7.90
N LEU A 281 3.55 -17.08 8.44
CA LEU A 281 3.55 -18.53 8.67
C LEU A 281 3.72 -18.81 10.16
N LEU A 282 2.85 -19.66 10.71
CA LEU A 282 2.99 -20.22 12.05
C LEU A 282 2.85 -21.74 11.97
N GLY A 283 3.93 -22.47 12.23
CA GLY A 283 3.92 -23.94 12.16
C GLY A 283 3.44 -24.48 10.81
N GLY A 284 3.78 -23.79 9.71
CA GLY A 284 3.35 -24.15 8.35
C GLY A 284 1.93 -23.70 7.96
N VAL A 285 1.17 -23.08 8.87
CA VAL A 285 -0.15 -22.51 8.59
C VAL A 285 -0.02 -21.06 8.13
N ALA A 286 -0.60 -20.73 6.98
CA ALA A 286 -0.65 -19.37 6.47
C ALA A 286 -1.65 -18.52 7.23
N LYS A 287 -1.24 -17.33 7.67
CA LYS A 287 -2.04 -16.36 8.42
C LYS A 287 -2.03 -14.98 7.76
N ILE A 288 -3.20 -14.46 7.42
CA ILE A 288 -3.36 -13.12 6.84
C ILE A 288 -3.25 -12.08 7.96
N CYS A 289 -2.45 -11.04 7.72
CA CYS A 289 -2.22 -9.95 8.65
C CYS A 289 -2.35 -8.58 7.95
N ASP A 290 -2.13 -7.52 8.73
CA ASP A 290 -2.16 -6.13 8.30
C ASP A 290 -3.51 -5.59 7.77
N PHE A 291 -4.46 -5.43 8.70
CA PHE A 291 -5.77 -4.83 8.43
C PHE A 291 -5.76 -3.29 8.31
N GLY A 292 -4.59 -2.68 8.05
CA GLY A 292 -4.46 -1.22 7.88
C GLY A 292 -5.17 -0.69 6.63
N LEU A 293 -5.39 -1.54 5.63
CA LEU A 293 -6.08 -1.21 4.39
C LEU A 293 -7.12 -2.27 4.04
N VAL A 294 -8.29 -2.16 4.67
CA VAL A 294 -9.44 -3.03 4.43
C VAL A 294 -10.68 -2.21 4.10
N ARG A 295 -11.62 -2.82 3.38
CA ARG A 295 -12.99 -2.35 3.30
C ARG A 295 -13.86 -3.14 4.26
N GLU A 296 -14.62 -2.44 5.07
CA GLU A 296 -15.50 -2.96 6.09
C GLU A 296 -16.94 -2.50 5.77
N ILE A 297 -17.85 -3.45 5.56
CA ILE A 297 -19.21 -3.17 5.05
C ILE A 297 -20.33 -3.34 6.09
N THR A 298 -20.04 -3.95 7.23
CA THR A 298 -20.98 -4.24 8.33
C THR A 298 -21.25 -3.00 9.17
N GLY A 299 -20.24 -2.15 9.42
CA GLY A 299 -20.32 -1.03 10.35
C GLY A 299 -20.12 -1.39 11.82
N ARG A 300 -19.73 -2.63 12.12
CA ARG A 300 -19.52 -3.11 13.50
C ARG A 300 -18.42 -2.33 14.21
N ARG A 301 -18.71 -1.86 15.43
CA ARG A 301 -17.72 -1.17 16.27
C ARG A 301 -16.62 -2.11 16.76
N SER A 302 -16.98 -3.35 17.06
CA SER A 302 -16.08 -4.43 17.55
C SER A 302 -14.86 -4.66 16.66
N TYR A 303 -15.02 -4.60 15.33
CA TYR A 303 -13.90 -4.73 14.39
C TYR A 303 -12.87 -3.60 14.55
N ARG A 304 -13.32 -2.39 14.93
CA ARG A 304 -12.44 -1.25 15.19
C ARG A 304 -11.78 -1.36 16.55
N GLN A 305 -12.55 -1.74 17.56
CA GLN A 305 -12.08 -1.93 18.93
C GLN A 305 -10.95 -2.95 19.00
N MET A 306 -11.02 -4.02 18.21
CA MET A 306 -9.98 -5.07 18.16
C MET A 306 -8.94 -4.87 17.05
N GLY A 307 -8.90 -3.74 16.36
CA GLY A 307 -7.82 -3.42 15.42
C GLY A 307 -7.91 -4.13 14.05
N TYR A 308 -9.09 -4.60 13.65
CA TYR A 308 -9.35 -5.22 12.34
C TYR A 308 -9.87 -4.24 11.27
N CYS A 309 -10.29 -3.03 11.65
CA CYS A 309 -10.63 -1.98 10.69
C CYS A 309 -10.54 -0.60 11.34
N ARG A 310 -9.98 0.39 10.65
CA ARG A 310 -9.88 1.76 11.16
C ARG A 310 -11.23 2.49 11.06
N ARG A 311 -11.45 3.45 11.96
CA ARG A 311 -12.59 4.37 11.85
C ARG A 311 -12.43 5.28 10.62
N GLY A 312 -13.55 5.58 9.99
CA GLY A 312 -13.69 6.60 8.96
C GLY A 312 -14.34 6.08 7.69
N SER A 313 -15.09 6.95 6.99
CA SER A 313 -15.83 6.56 5.77
C SER A 313 -14.92 6.05 4.65
N LYS A 314 -13.62 6.39 4.68
CA LYS A 314 -12.59 5.83 3.79
C LYS A 314 -12.60 4.29 3.79
N TYR A 315 -12.76 3.66 4.96
CA TYR A 315 -12.73 2.20 5.09
C TYR A 315 -14.08 1.55 4.77
N ARG A 316 -15.10 2.32 4.40
CA ARG A 316 -16.41 1.82 3.97
C ARG A 316 -16.62 1.93 2.46
N ASN A 317 -15.75 2.66 1.76
CA ASN A 317 -15.77 2.84 0.32
C ASN A 317 -14.46 2.35 -0.32
N TYR A 318 -14.55 1.32 -1.15
CA TYR A 318 -13.38 0.73 -1.81
C TYR A 318 -12.63 1.72 -2.71
N ARG A 319 -13.33 2.71 -3.29
CA ARG A 319 -12.70 3.72 -4.17
C ARG A 319 -11.88 4.75 -3.40
N ALA A 320 -12.06 4.82 -2.08
CA ALA A 320 -11.26 5.67 -1.19
C ALA A 320 -10.03 4.94 -0.61
N LEU A 321 -9.92 3.62 -0.83
CA LEU A 321 -8.79 2.80 -0.40
C LEU A 321 -7.72 2.75 -1.49
N PHE A 322 -6.48 3.01 -1.08
CA PHE A 322 -5.34 3.02 -1.99
C PHE A 322 -4.21 2.20 -1.37
N SER A 323 -3.72 1.20 -2.12
CA SER A 323 -2.51 0.44 -1.75
C SER A 323 -1.34 0.96 -2.59
N GLY A 324 -0.23 1.26 -1.91
CA GLY A 324 1.05 1.61 -2.52
C GLY A 324 1.99 0.42 -2.60
N SER A 325 1.51 -0.78 -2.97
CA SER A 325 2.32 -1.99 -3.10
C SER A 325 2.60 -2.30 -4.59
N PRO A 326 3.71 -1.80 -5.18
CA PRO A 326 4.02 -1.99 -6.59
C PRO A 326 3.98 -3.47 -6.99
N GLY A 327 3.31 -3.77 -8.11
CA GLY A 327 3.16 -5.14 -8.59
C GLY A 327 2.15 -6.02 -7.84
N PHE A 328 1.59 -5.56 -6.72
CA PHE A 328 0.52 -6.26 -5.99
C PHE A 328 -0.77 -5.45 -5.91
N SER A 329 -0.70 -4.13 -6.06
CA SER A 329 -1.88 -3.27 -6.18
C SER A 329 -2.58 -3.46 -7.53
N ASN A 330 -3.91 -3.50 -7.51
CA ASN A 330 -4.73 -3.53 -8.72
C ASN A 330 -5.14 -2.12 -9.21
N GLN A 331 -5.74 -2.02 -10.40
CA GLN A 331 -6.17 -0.73 -10.97
C GLN A 331 -7.20 -0.01 -10.08
N VAL A 332 -8.07 -0.75 -9.38
CA VAL A 332 -9.08 -0.16 -8.48
C VAL A 332 -8.37 0.61 -7.36
N GLN A 333 -7.35 0.01 -6.77
CA GLN A 333 -6.54 0.58 -5.70
C GLN A 333 -5.65 1.73 -6.18
N LEU A 334 -5.19 1.70 -7.42
CA LEU A 334 -4.24 2.69 -7.94
C LEU A 334 -4.92 3.92 -8.50
N ILE A 335 -6.04 3.75 -9.22
CA ILE A 335 -6.71 4.83 -9.97
C ILE A 335 -8.24 4.80 -9.86
N GLY A 336 -8.83 3.88 -9.08
CA GLY A 336 -10.29 3.83 -8.85
C GLY A 336 -11.09 3.14 -9.97
N LYS A 337 -10.43 2.39 -10.86
CA LYS A 337 -11.03 1.75 -12.05
C LYS A 337 -10.97 0.23 -11.98
N PHE A 338 -11.90 -0.46 -12.64
CA PHE A 338 -12.06 -1.92 -12.56
C PHE A 338 -10.80 -2.67 -13.02
N GLY A 339 -10.44 -3.73 -12.28
CA GLY A 339 -9.31 -4.61 -12.59
C GLY A 339 -8.88 -5.35 -11.34
N GLY A 340 -8.73 -6.67 -11.43
CA GLY A 340 -8.21 -7.53 -10.36
C GLY A 340 -6.90 -8.16 -10.82
N GLU A 341 -5.85 -8.03 -10.01
CA GLU A 341 -4.61 -8.79 -10.18
C GLU A 341 -4.26 -9.42 -8.83
N GLU A 342 -4.27 -10.76 -8.76
CA GLU A 342 -3.85 -11.53 -7.58
C GLU A 342 -2.45 -12.10 -7.80
N ASN A 343 -1.49 -11.20 -8.07
CA ASN A 343 -0.14 -11.61 -8.49
C ASN A 343 0.57 -12.51 -7.45
N TYR A 344 0.22 -12.41 -6.16
CA TYR A 344 0.76 -13.27 -5.10
C TYR A 344 0.53 -14.76 -5.38
N PHE A 345 -0.56 -15.14 -6.04
CA PHE A 345 -0.85 -16.53 -6.35
C PHE A 345 0.21 -17.13 -7.29
N CYS A 346 0.65 -16.35 -8.28
CA CYS A 346 1.69 -16.79 -9.22
C CYS A 346 3.03 -17.06 -8.50
N PHE A 347 3.35 -16.29 -7.46
CA PHE A 347 4.56 -16.51 -6.66
C PHE A 347 4.54 -17.81 -5.87
N LEU A 348 3.37 -18.31 -5.48
CA LEU A 348 3.27 -19.58 -4.77
C LEU A 348 3.69 -20.76 -5.65
N PHE A 349 3.44 -20.71 -6.97
CA PHE A 349 3.64 -21.84 -7.87
C PHE A 349 4.79 -21.71 -8.87
N CYS A 350 5.50 -20.57 -8.84
CA CYS A 350 6.74 -20.36 -9.58
C CYS A 350 7.93 -20.32 -8.62
N ASP A 351 9.14 -20.58 -9.12
CA ASP A 351 10.33 -20.06 -8.45
C ASP A 351 10.34 -18.53 -8.49
N TRP A 352 11.12 -17.92 -7.60
CA TRP A 352 11.11 -16.47 -7.38
C TRP A 352 11.38 -15.68 -8.67
N ARG A 353 12.40 -16.08 -9.43
CA ARG A 353 12.86 -15.36 -10.63
C ARG A 353 11.91 -15.55 -11.81
N THR A 354 11.41 -16.77 -11.94
CA THR A 354 10.44 -17.16 -12.96
C THR A 354 9.16 -16.34 -12.79
N CYS A 355 8.65 -16.16 -11.57
CA CYS A 355 7.46 -15.37 -11.34
C CYS A 355 7.61 -13.94 -11.88
N TRP A 356 8.69 -13.24 -11.52
CA TRP A 356 8.95 -11.89 -12.01
C TRP A 356 9.08 -11.83 -13.53
N SER A 357 9.73 -12.82 -14.14
CA SER A 357 9.88 -12.87 -15.59
C SER A 357 8.54 -13.10 -16.31
N LEU A 358 7.70 -14.00 -15.80
CA LEU A 358 6.38 -14.26 -16.36
C LEU A 358 5.47 -13.01 -16.26
N LEU A 359 5.61 -12.22 -15.18
CA LEU A 359 4.83 -11.01 -14.96
C LEU A 359 5.31 -9.82 -15.78
N TYR A 360 6.63 -9.63 -15.93
CA TYR A 360 7.19 -8.35 -16.38
C TYR A 360 8.18 -8.41 -17.54
N ARG A 361 8.72 -9.58 -17.89
CA ARG A 361 9.63 -9.69 -19.05
C ARG A 361 8.81 -9.62 -20.33
N PRO A 362 9.08 -8.66 -21.23
CA PRO A 362 8.48 -8.65 -22.57
C PRO A 362 8.85 -9.94 -23.31
N ILE A 363 7.89 -10.55 -24.00
CA ILE A 363 8.12 -11.79 -24.76
C ILE A 363 7.48 -11.73 -26.16
N ASP A 364 8.04 -12.51 -27.08
CA ASP A 364 7.47 -12.72 -28.42
C ASP A 364 6.59 -13.98 -28.53
N GLU A 365 5.96 -14.19 -29.69
CA GLU A 365 5.11 -15.37 -29.93
C GLU A 365 5.85 -16.72 -29.88
N LYS A 366 7.15 -16.74 -30.18
CA LYS A 366 7.96 -17.96 -30.13
C LYS A 366 8.23 -18.33 -28.67
N GLU A 367 8.57 -17.36 -27.84
CA GLU A 367 8.77 -17.52 -26.41
C GLU A 367 7.50 -17.97 -25.69
N ILE A 368 6.33 -17.43 -26.08
CA ILE A 368 5.04 -17.87 -25.54
C ILE A 368 4.83 -19.37 -25.78
N LYS A 369 5.06 -19.86 -27.00
CA LYS A 369 4.95 -21.29 -27.32
C LYS A 369 5.94 -22.15 -26.52
N ILE A 370 7.11 -21.62 -26.17
CA ILE A 370 8.08 -22.31 -25.30
C ILE A 370 7.53 -22.37 -23.88
N PHE A 371 7.00 -21.26 -23.37
CA PHE A 371 6.48 -21.16 -22.01
C PHE A 371 5.24 -22.04 -21.83
N ASP A 372 4.32 -22.07 -22.81
CA ASP A 372 3.16 -22.96 -22.81
C ASP A 372 3.56 -24.42 -22.67
N LYS A 373 4.62 -24.86 -23.36
CA LYS A 373 5.15 -26.22 -23.21
C LYS A 373 5.71 -26.48 -21.81
N ILE A 374 6.32 -25.49 -21.17
CA ILE A 374 6.82 -25.61 -19.79
C ILE A 374 5.65 -25.72 -18.80
N ILE A 375 4.63 -24.87 -18.96
CA ILE A 375 3.42 -24.86 -18.14
C ILE A 375 2.63 -26.17 -18.28
N GLN A 376 2.42 -26.65 -19.50
CA GLN A 376 1.77 -27.95 -19.76
C GLN A 376 2.53 -29.13 -19.14
N LYS A 377 3.87 -29.09 -19.15
CA LYS A 377 4.72 -30.09 -18.45
C LYS A 377 4.58 -30.06 -16.93
N CYS A 378 3.98 -29.02 -16.36
CA CYS A 378 3.63 -28.94 -14.93
C CYS A 378 2.19 -29.43 -14.67
N ASN A 379 1.53 -30.03 -15.66
CA ASN A 379 0.16 -30.56 -15.60
C ASN A 379 -0.91 -29.49 -15.32
N ILE A 380 -0.68 -28.27 -15.82
CA ILE A 380 -1.64 -27.16 -15.74
C ILE A 380 -1.86 -26.54 -17.12
N GLN A 381 -3.09 -26.12 -17.39
CA GLN A 381 -3.44 -25.47 -18.65
C GLN A 381 -3.25 -23.94 -18.60
N ASN A 382 -3.59 -23.34 -17.46
CA ASN A 382 -3.54 -21.90 -17.27
C ASN A 382 -3.21 -21.60 -15.80
N ILE A 383 -2.09 -20.91 -15.56
CA ILE A 383 -1.63 -20.53 -14.22
C ILE A 383 -2.59 -19.55 -13.51
N LYS A 384 -3.45 -18.84 -14.26
CA LYS A 384 -4.48 -17.95 -13.68
C LYS A 384 -5.71 -18.69 -13.16
N ASN A 385 -5.88 -19.97 -13.47
CA ASN A 385 -6.99 -20.77 -12.93
C ASN A 385 -6.56 -21.37 -11.58
N GLU A 386 -6.80 -20.62 -10.50
CA GLU A 386 -6.26 -20.95 -9.18
C GLU A 386 -6.65 -22.35 -8.69
N SER A 387 -7.94 -22.70 -8.77
CA SER A 387 -8.44 -24.02 -8.36
C SER A 387 -7.77 -25.14 -9.15
N HIS A 388 -7.71 -25.02 -10.47
CA HIS A 388 -7.07 -26.02 -11.32
C HIS A 388 -5.58 -26.17 -11.01
N VAL A 389 -4.88 -25.05 -10.77
CA VAL A 389 -3.45 -25.06 -10.41
C VAL A 389 -3.24 -25.78 -9.08
N ILE A 390 -3.96 -25.41 -8.02
CA ILE A 390 -3.83 -26.04 -6.70
C ILE A 390 -4.01 -27.56 -6.81
N GLU A 391 -5.03 -28.02 -7.53
CA GLU A 391 -5.35 -29.42 -7.68
C GLU A 391 -4.30 -30.17 -8.52
N ASN A 392 -3.96 -29.64 -9.70
CA ASN A 392 -3.33 -30.45 -10.76
C ASN A 392 -1.82 -30.23 -10.92
N ILE A 393 -1.28 -29.11 -10.41
CA ILE A 393 0.14 -28.80 -10.60
C ILE A 393 1.03 -29.89 -10.00
N SER A 394 2.00 -30.36 -10.78
CA SER A 394 2.88 -31.48 -10.43
C SER A 394 4.28 -31.04 -9.97
N LYS A 395 4.70 -29.82 -10.28
CA LYS A 395 6.01 -29.26 -9.92
C LYS A 395 5.97 -27.73 -9.89
N ILE A 396 6.92 -27.12 -9.18
CA ILE A 396 7.15 -25.67 -9.23
C ILE A 396 7.55 -25.28 -10.66
N ILE A 397 6.96 -24.19 -11.16
CA ILE A 397 7.22 -23.68 -12.51
C ILE A 397 8.56 -22.95 -12.49
N SER A 398 9.48 -23.43 -13.34
CA SER A 398 10.80 -22.84 -13.52
C SER A 398 11.14 -22.67 -14.99
N LEU A 399 11.52 -21.45 -15.36
CA LEU A 399 11.99 -21.12 -16.70
C LEU A 399 13.52 -21.31 -16.79
N PRO A 400 14.03 -21.88 -17.89
CA PRO A 400 15.47 -21.93 -18.11
C PRO A 400 16.02 -20.53 -18.44
N ASN A 401 17.24 -20.23 -17.99
CA ASN A 401 17.99 -19.01 -18.36
C ASN A 401 17.27 -17.68 -18.04
N VAL A 402 16.59 -17.60 -16.90
CA VAL A 402 15.95 -16.36 -16.45
C VAL A 402 17.01 -15.29 -16.19
N SER A 403 16.90 -14.15 -16.89
CA SER A 403 17.79 -13.00 -16.70
C SER A 403 17.62 -12.40 -15.31
N ASN A 404 18.74 -12.01 -14.69
CA ASN A 404 18.73 -11.23 -13.44
C ASN A 404 18.14 -9.82 -13.64
N THR A 405 18.01 -9.32 -14.87
CA THR A 405 17.48 -7.97 -15.17
C THR A 405 16.06 -7.77 -14.64
N PHE A 406 15.24 -8.83 -14.59
CA PHE A 406 13.86 -8.77 -14.12
C PHE A 406 13.67 -9.42 -12.73
N SER A 407 14.74 -9.92 -12.10
CA SER A 407 14.69 -10.55 -10.78
C SER A 407 15.10 -9.53 -9.73
N LEU A 408 14.14 -9.09 -8.91
CA LEU A 408 14.40 -8.09 -7.89
C LEU A 408 14.50 -8.71 -6.51
N ASP A 409 15.63 -8.45 -5.86
CA ASP A 409 15.88 -8.83 -4.48
C ASP A 409 15.73 -7.66 -3.50
N ASP A 410 15.24 -6.49 -3.95
CA ASP A 410 15.17 -5.27 -3.14
C ASP A 410 14.08 -5.34 -2.04
N PRO A 411 14.42 -5.28 -0.74
CA PRO A 411 13.43 -5.21 0.35
C PRO A 411 12.46 -4.02 0.26
N ASN A 412 12.82 -2.95 -0.46
CA ASN A 412 11.99 -1.75 -0.62
C ASN A 412 10.83 -1.95 -1.60
N LEU A 413 10.83 -3.04 -2.38
CA LEU A 413 9.81 -3.46 -3.36
C LEU A 413 8.35 -3.18 -2.97
N THR A 414 8.02 -3.24 -1.67
CA THR A 414 6.64 -3.33 -1.16
C THR A 414 6.30 -2.31 -0.07
N LYS A 415 7.22 -1.39 0.26
CA LYS A 415 6.99 -0.29 1.20
C LYS A 415 6.98 1.04 0.43
N SER A 416 5.82 1.51 -0.04
CA SER A 416 5.75 2.84 -0.68
C SER A 416 4.90 3.85 0.09
N CYS A 417 5.50 4.47 1.12
CA CYS A 417 4.93 5.68 1.72
C CYS A 417 4.91 6.83 0.68
N GLN A 418 5.99 6.97 -0.09
CA GLN A 418 6.15 7.97 -1.14
C GLN A 418 5.08 7.92 -2.23
N MET A 419 4.58 6.75 -2.63
CA MET A 419 3.54 6.66 -3.68
C MET A 419 2.14 7.00 -3.17
N SER A 420 1.83 6.60 -1.93
CA SER A 420 0.60 7.07 -1.25
C SER A 420 0.62 8.60 -1.11
N ASN A 421 1.79 9.17 -0.81
CA ASN A 421 2.01 10.61 -0.79
C ASN A 421 1.96 11.24 -2.18
N LEU A 422 2.52 10.59 -3.21
CA LEU A 422 2.47 11.05 -4.60
C LEU A 422 1.03 11.25 -5.04
N LYS A 423 0.16 10.25 -4.84
CA LYS A 423 -1.26 10.37 -5.18
C LYS A 423 -1.99 11.42 -4.34
N GLN A 424 -1.64 11.59 -3.06
CA GLN A 424 -2.19 12.67 -2.23
C GLN A 424 -1.76 14.05 -2.75
N GLN A 425 -0.49 14.23 -3.11
CA GLN A 425 0.02 15.48 -3.67
C GLN A 425 -0.48 15.75 -5.10
N MET A 426 -0.75 14.70 -5.88
CA MET A 426 -1.39 14.74 -7.20
C MET A 426 -2.81 15.30 -7.16
N THR A 427 -3.52 15.23 -6.02
CA THR A 427 -4.80 15.96 -5.86
C THR A 427 -4.66 17.50 -5.92
N LYS A 428 -3.44 18.06 -6.03
CA LYS A 428 -3.18 19.46 -6.45
C LYS A 428 -3.56 19.75 -7.90
N CYS A 429 -3.50 18.77 -8.78
CA CYS A 429 -3.29 18.99 -10.22
C CYS A 429 -4.52 18.60 -11.04
N VAL A 430 -5.65 19.26 -10.81
CA VAL A 430 -6.81 19.15 -11.72
C VAL A 430 -6.88 20.30 -12.72
N ASN A 431 -6.10 21.39 -12.60
CA ASN A 431 -6.21 22.52 -13.53
C ASN A 431 -4.96 23.39 -13.74
N LEU A 432 -3.75 22.88 -13.49
CA LEU A 432 -2.54 23.68 -13.70
C LEU A 432 -1.57 22.95 -14.60
N ASP A 433 -1.31 23.56 -15.76
CA ASP A 433 -0.06 23.40 -16.47
C ASP A 433 1.09 23.32 -15.46
N ILE A 434 2.03 22.42 -15.73
CA ILE A 434 3.14 21.89 -14.90
C ILE A 434 4.02 22.95 -14.19
N LYS A 435 3.73 24.24 -14.33
CA LYS A 435 4.50 25.39 -13.83
C LYS A 435 4.69 25.46 -12.31
N ASN A 436 3.88 24.80 -11.48
CA ASN A 436 3.93 24.93 -10.01
C ASN A 436 4.17 23.62 -9.22
N LEU A 437 4.56 22.53 -9.88
CA LEU A 437 4.97 21.29 -9.20
C LEU A 437 6.35 21.50 -8.55
N THR A 438 6.36 21.78 -7.26
CA THR A 438 7.54 22.16 -6.48
C THR A 438 8.48 20.99 -6.20
N GLN A 439 9.69 21.11 -6.74
CA GLN A 439 11.03 20.82 -6.17
C GLN A 439 11.41 19.43 -5.60
N ASN A 440 10.51 18.52 -5.21
CA ASN A 440 10.94 17.29 -4.51
C ASN A 440 10.59 15.96 -5.19
N ILE A 441 9.45 15.86 -5.88
CA ILE A 441 8.99 14.57 -6.44
C ILE A 441 9.45 14.35 -7.89
N LEU A 442 9.49 15.42 -8.69
CA LEU A 442 9.97 15.38 -10.06
C LEU A 442 11.43 15.86 -10.18
N ASP A 443 12.08 16.20 -9.05
CA ASP A 443 13.51 16.50 -9.08
C ASP A 443 14.26 15.21 -9.40
N GLN A 444 14.84 15.22 -10.60
CA GLN A 444 15.58 14.09 -11.17
C GLN A 444 16.70 13.61 -10.26
N LYS A 445 17.24 14.49 -9.40
CA LYS A 445 18.30 14.15 -8.44
C LYS A 445 17.81 13.25 -7.30
N TRP A 446 16.51 13.27 -6.98
CA TRP A 446 15.96 12.62 -5.78
C TRP A 446 14.99 11.48 -6.07
N SER A 447 14.35 11.45 -7.25
CA SER A 447 13.30 10.47 -7.54
C SER A 447 13.62 9.46 -8.64
N ASN A 448 14.69 9.64 -9.44
CA ASN A 448 15.04 8.73 -10.54
C ASN A 448 13.82 8.40 -11.46
N LEU A 449 12.81 9.28 -11.54
CA LEU A 449 11.58 9.09 -12.33
C LEU A 449 11.68 9.62 -13.77
N CYS A 450 12.87 10.07 -14.19
CA CYS A 450 13.06 10.75 -15.48
C CYS A 450 12.52 9.95 -16.67
N VAL A 451 12.77 8.64 -16.71
CA VAL A 451 12.32 7.74 -17.77
C VAL A 451 10.79 7.58 -17.75
N PRO A 452 10.15 7.12 -16.65
CA PRO A 452 8.67 7.07 -16.56
C PRO A 452 7.96 8.41 -16.82
N ILE A 453 8.50 9.54 -16.36
CA ILE A 453 7.97 10.88 -16.61
C ILE A 453 8.04 11.23 -18.10
N SER A 454 9.19 10.99 -18.73
CA SER A 454 9.39 11.27 -20.16
C SER A 454 8.47 10.42 -21.02
N VAL A 455 8.35 9.14 -20.69
CA VAL A 455 7.44 8.21 -21.39
C VAL A 455 5.97 8.57 -21.16
N THR A 456 5.58 8.99 -19.94
CA THR A 456 4.22 9.50 -19.69
C THR A 456 3.92 10.74 -20.53
N THR A 457 4.87 11.67 -20.61
CA THR A 457 4.75 12.88 -21.44
C THR A 457 4.58 12.52 -22.91
N LEU A 458 5.39 11.58 -23.40
CA LEU A 458 5.33 11.04 -24.75
C LEU A 458 3.94 10.44 -25.04
N LEU A 459 3.45 9.53 -24.18
CA LEU A 459 2.15 8.89 -24.35
C LEU A 459 1.01 9.91 -24.39
N ARG A 460 1.00 10.91 -23.50
CA ARG A 460 -0.02 11.97 -23.52
C ARG A 460 0.04 12.82 -24.77
N PHE A 461 1.24 13.16 -25.23
CA PHE A 461 1.40 13.89 -26.48
C PHE A 461 0.83 13.07 -27.64
N SER A 462 1.17 11.78 -27.73
CA SER A 462 0.63 10.89 -28.76
C SER A 462 -0.90 10.81 -28.69
N MET A 463 -1.48 10.59 -27.51
CA MET A 463 -2.93 10.56 -27.29
C MET A 463 -3.60 11.86 -27.75
N LYS A 464 -3.06 13.02 -27.37
CA LYS A 464 -3.64 14.33 -27.73
C LYS A 464 -3.62 14.60 -29.24
N ASN A 465 -2.64 14.05 -29.96
CA ASN A 465 -2.48 14.26 -31.40
C ASN A 465 -3.07 13.13 -32.24
N ASP A 466 -3.59 12.08 -31.63
CA ASP A 466 -4.33 11.02 -32.30
C ASP A 466 -5.79 11.49 -32.52
N LEU A 467 -6.17 11.71 -33.78
CA LEU A 467 -7.49 12.20 -34.15
C LEU A 467 -8.63 11.25 -33.73
N SER A 468 -8.31 9.98 -33.44
CA SER A 468 -9.28 8.98 -32.97
C SER A 468 -9.43 8.92 -31.44
N PHE A 469 -8.63 9.70 -30.70
CA PHE A 469 -8.59 9.68 -29.25
C PHE A 469 -9.45 10.80 -28.66
N VAL A 470 -10.57 10.42 -28.04
CA VAL A 470 -11.48 11.35 -27.33
C VAL A 470 -11.50 11.00 -25.84
N ASP A 471 -10.87 11.82 -25.02
CA ASP A 471 -10.88 11.67 -23.56
C ASP A 471 -12.10 12.37 -22.93
N ILE A 472 -13.27 11.75 -23.07
CA ILE A 472 -14.55 12.32 -22.64
C ILE A 472 -14.56 12.63 -21.13
N ASP A 473 -13.97 11.75 -20.32
CA ASP A 473 -14.06 11.79 -18.85
C ASP A 473 -12.79 12.31 -18.16
N ASN A 474 -11.84 12.90 -18.91
CA ASN A 474 -10.50 13.25 -18.40
C ASN A 474 -9.86 12.06 -17.63
N SER A 475 -10.00 10.87 -18.21
CA SER A 475 -9.51 9.61 -17.65
C SER A 475 -8.01 9.43 -17.87
N TYR A 476 -7.39 10.16 -18.81
CA TYR A 476 -5.98 10.00 -19.20
C TYR A 476 -5.11 11.17 -18.74
N THR A 477 -5.31 11.59 -17.49
CA THR A 477 -4.41 12.53 -16.82
C THR A 477 -2.98 11.97 -16.76
N PHE A 478 -1.99 12.86 -16.75
CA PHE A 478 -0.58 12.51 -16.56
C PHE A 478 -0.34 11.59 -15.37
N GLU A 479 -1.06 11.85 -14.29
CA GLU A 479 -0.92 11.17 -13.01
C GLU A 479 -1.41 9.72 -13.08
N LYS A 480 -2.58 9.50 -13.67
CA LYS A 480 -3.14 8.15 -13.85
C LYS A 480 -2.23 7.31 -14.75
N ILE A 481 -1.68 7.89 -15.81
CA ILE A 481 -0.74 7.20 -16.71
C ILE A 481 0.57 6.89 -15.97
N LEU A 482 1.20 7.88 -15.34
CA LEU A 482 2.46 7.70 -14.60
C LEU A 482 2.31 6.65 -13.47
N THR A 483 1.19 6.67 -12.75
CA THR A 483 0.89 5.70 -11.69
C THR A 483 0.77 4.28 -12.27
N ASN A 484 0.03 4.10 -13.37
CA ASN A 484 -0.07 2.79 -14.01
C ASN A 484 1.29 2.29 -14.53
N LEU A 485 2.08 3.18 -15.14
CA LEU A 485 3.42 2.82 -15.61
C LEU A 485 4.31 2.33 -14.45
N THR A 486 4.34 3.08 -13.35
CA THR A 486 5.25 2.84 -12.22
C THR A 486 4.75 1.84 -11.18
N MET A 487 3.49 1.40 -11.25
CA MET A 487 2.91 0.45 -10.28
C MET A 487 2.49 -0.88 -10.90
N MET A 488 2.18 -0.92 -12.20
CA MET A 488 1.61 -2.09 -12.87
C MET A 488 2.36 -2.54 -14.10
N VAL A 489 2.65 -1.63 -15.03
CA VAL A 489 3.27 -1.96 -16.32
C VAL A 489 4.72 -2.37 -16.10
N TYR A 490 5.47 -1.48 -15.47
CA TYR A 490 6.86 -1.66 -15.10
C TYR A 490 7.03 -1.13 -13.67
N PRO A 491 6.54 -1.90 -12.66
CA PRO A 491 6.63 -1.52 -11.27
C PRO A 491 8.01 -0.96 -10.94
N ARG A 492 8.01 0.17 -10.24
CA ARG A 492 9.16 1.02 -9.95
C ARG A 492 10.36 0.24 -9.40
N SER A 493 10.08 -0.83 -8.67
CA SER A 493 11.06 -1.77 -8.18
C SER A 493 11.89 -2.47 -9.28
N LEU A 494 11.35 -2.73 -10.48
CA LEU A 494 12.06 -3.32 -11.65
C LEU A 494 13.03 -2.33 -12.30
N ALA A 495 12.87 -1.05 -12.00
CA ALA A 495 13.81 0.00 -12.36
C ALA A 495 14.84 0.26 -11.23
N GLY A 496 14.86 -0.59 -10.20
CA GLY A 496 15.72 -0.46 -9.02
C GLY A 496 15.26 0.57 -7.99
N LEU A 497 14.33 1.45 -8.33
CA LEU A 497 14.07 2.70 -7.61
C LEU A 497 13.88 2.55 -6.09
N ASN A 498 14.83 3.12 -5.31
CA ASN A 498 14.73 3.18 -3.85
C ASN A 498 13.48 3.97 -3.42
N LEU A 499 12.61 3.32 -2.65
CA LEU A 499 11.33 3.85 -2.18
C LEU A 499 11.44 4.60 -0.85
N ASN A 500 12.65 4.71 -0.28
CA ASN A 500 13.03 5.51 0.88
C ASN A 500 14.49 5.99 0.72
N PRO A 501 14.77 7.09 0.00
CA PRO A 501 16.11 7.67 -0.01
C PRO A 501 16.42 8.13 1.41
N LYS A 502 17.18 7.32 2.17
CA LYS A 502 17.95 7.86 3.29
C LYS A 502 18.96 8.83 2.68
N ASN A 503 19.25 9.93 3.38
CA ASN A 503 20.18 10.98 2.93
C ASN A 503 21.61 10.48 2.60
N GLU A 504 21.91 9.19 2.79
CA GLU A 504 23.22 8.57 2.64
C GLU A 504 23.36 7.67 1.39
N GLU A 505 22.33 7.51 0.56
CA GLU A 505 22.44 6.65 -0.62
C GLU A 505 23.12 7.33 -1.81
N ASN A 506 24.34 6.88 -2.11
CA ASN A 506 25.17 7.34 -3.23
C ASN A 506 24.99 6.51 -4.53
N LYS A 507 24.05 5.57 -4.58
CA LYS A 507 23.86 4.66 -5.72
C LYS A 507 22.72 5.15 -6.62
N PHE A 508 23.06 5.98 -7.61
CA PHE A 508 22.15 6.35 -8.69
C PHE A 508 21.88 5.14 -9.60
N GLN A 509 20.63 4.92 -9.96
CA GLN A 509 20.22 3.78 -10.77
C GLN A 509 19.99 4.21 -12.23
N THR A 510 20.46 3.38 -13.14
CA THR A 510 20.27 3.53 -14.57
C THR A 510 18.93 2.91 -14.97
N ASN A 511 17.90 3.74 -15.17
CA ASN A 511 16.68 3.29 -15.84
C ASN A 511 16.97 3.14 -17.34
N ASP A 512 16.82 1.93 -17.87
CA ASP A 512 16.84 1.71 -19.31
C ASP A 512 15.48 2.08 -19.93
N VAL A 513 15.49 3.12 -20.75
CA VAL A 513 14.31 3.57 -21.49
C VAL A 513 13.82 2.51 -22.48
N GLU A 514 14.72 1.70 -23.04
CA GLU A 514 14.37 0.67 -24.02
C GLU A 514 13.50 -0.40 -23.36
N THR A 515 13.90 -0.93 -22.20
CA THR A 515 13.11 -1.92 -21.44
C THR A 515 11.70 -1.42 -21.09
N LEU A 516 11.53 -0.16 -20.65
CA LEU A 516 10.19 0.39 -20.37
C LEU A 516 9.35 0.51 -21.65
N LEU A 517 9.93 1.01 -22.74
CA LEU A 517 9.25 1.13 -24.03
C LEU A 517 8.87 -0.27 -24.59
N GLU A 518 9.76 -1.26 -24.48
CA GLU A 518 9.46 -2.64 -24.82
C GLU A 518 8.28 -3.17 -24.02
N ARG A 519 8.28 -2.96 -22.70
CA ARG A 519 7.19 -3.41 -21.83
C ARG A 519 5.86 -2.71 -22.14
N ILE A 520 5.90 -1.46 -22.60
CA ILE A 520 4.71 -0.75 -23.07
C ILE A 520 4.17 -1.37 -24.36
N CYS A 521 5.04 -1.65 -25.33
CA CYS A 521 4.64 -2.16 -26.63
C CYS A 521 4.30 -3.65 -26.65
N LYS A 522 4.95 -4.46 -25.80
CA LYS A 522 4.86 -5.93 -25.81
C LYS A 522 4.15 -6.44 -24.56
N ARG A 523 3.40 -7.54 -24.73
CA ARG A 523 2.85 -8.32 -23.63
C ARG A 523 3.93 -9.13 -22.91
N THR A 524 3.61 -9.58 -21.71
CA THR A 524 4.37 -10.60 -20.99
C THR A 524 3.60 -11.93 -21.07
N TYR A 525 4.06 -12.95 -20.36
CA TYR A 525 3.30 -14.21 -20.32
C TYR A 525 1.98 -14.04 -19.56
N LEU A 526 2.00 -13.25 -18.47
CA LEU A 526 0.86 -13.11 -17.57
C LEU A 526 0.10 -11.80 -17.73
N LYS A 527 0.65 -10.81 -18.45
CA LYS A 527 0.03 -9.48 -18.56
C LYS A 527 -0.01 -9.01 -20.00
N GLU A 528 -1.07 -8.26 -20.31
CA GLU A 528 -1.17 -7.52 -21.56
C GLU A 528 -0.04 -6.48 -21.70
N SER A 529 0.09 -5.92 -22.91
CA SER A 529 1.04 -4.84 -23.16
C SER A 529 0.78 -3.64 -22.24
N GLY A 530 1.82 -2.90 -21.89
CA GLY A 530 1.65 -1.72 -21.04
C GLY A 530 0.74 -0.67 -21.68
N TRP A 531 0.75 -0.57 -23.00
CA TRP A 531 -0.20 0.26 -23.74
C TRP A 531 -1.63 -0.19 -23.52
N GLU A 532 -1.92 -1.48 -23.61
CA GLU A 532 -3.27 -2.00 -23.39
C GLU A 532 -3.75 -1.73 -21.95
N ILE A 533 -2.86 -1.92 -20.97
CA ILE A 533 -3.13 -1.59 -19.56
C ILE A 533 -3.47 -0.10 -19.41
N VAL A 534 -2.71 0.79 -20.07
CA VAL A 534 -2.96 2.24 -20.04
C VAL A 534 -4.24 2.60 -20.81
N ARG A 535 -4.50 2.01 -21.97
CA ARG A 535 -5.67 2.24 -22.83
C ARG A 535 -6.98 1.84 -22.17
N LEU A 536 -6.94 0.95 -21.19
CA LEU A 536 -8.11 0.51 -20.43
C LEU A 536 -8.34 1.33 -19.14
N ILE A 537 -7.59 2.41 -18.92
CA ILE A 537 -7.81 3.32 -17.78
C ILE A 537 -9.17 4.03 -17.86
N GLY A 538 -9.59 4.41 -19.08
CA GLY A 538 -10.82 5.18 -19.32
C GLY A 538 -12.05 4.32 -19.54
N TRP A 539 -13.22 4.92 -19.28
CA TRP A 539 -14.51 4.40 -19.74
C TRP A 539 -15.21 5.48 -20.55
N PRO A 540 -15.91 5.17 -21.67
CA PRO A 540 -15.95 3.88 -22.34
C PRO A 540 -14.56 3.43 -22.83
N GLU A 541 -14.41 2.13 -23.09
CA GLU A 541 -13.16 1.61 -23.64
C GLU A 541 -12.85 2.30 -24.97
N LEU A 542 -11.61 2.77 -25.12
CA LEU A 542 -11.16 3.35 -26.38
C LEU A 542 -11.17 2.32 -27.51
N VAL A 543 -11.13 2.78 -28.75
CA VAL A 543 -10.90 1.91 -29.90
C VAL A 543 -9.55 1.20 -29.70
N LYS A 544 -9.48 -0.08 -30.10
CA LYS A 544 -8.21 -0.82 -30.06
C LYS A 544 -7.17 -0.11 -30.93
N SER A 545 -5.99 0.08 -30.36
CA SER A 545 -4.84 0.69 -31.04
C SER A 545 -3.56 -0.01 -30.63
N THR A 546 -2.55 0.07 -31.47
CA THR A 546 -1.23 -0.53 -31.22
C THR A 546 -0.22 0.53 -30.83
N CYS A 547 0.76 0.14 -30.02
CA CYS A 547 1.90 0.98 -29.68
C CYS A 547 3.17 0.29 -30.19
N GLU A 548 3.90 0.97 -31.07
CA GLU A 548 5.18 0.52 -31.59
C GLU A 548 6.26 1.56 -31.31
N TYR A 549 7.45 1.12 -30.94
CA TYR A 549 8.64 1.98 -30.88
C TYR A 549 9.72 1.42 -31.80
N LYS A 550 10.50 2.31 -32.40
CA LYS A 550 11.61 1.95 -33.30
C LYS A 550 12.83 2.75 -32.90
N LYS A 551 13.98 2.08 -32.80
CA LYS A 551 15.28 2.74 -32.63
C LYS A 551 15.72 3.27 -33.99
N VAL A 552 15.97 4.57 -34.08
CA VAL A 552 16.44 5.22 -35.31
C VAL A 552 17.75 5.96 -35.02
N MET A 553 18.69 5.90 -35.96
CA MET A 553 19.87 6.77 -35.95
C MET A 553 19.49 8.08 -36.64
N LEU A 554 19.54 9.18 -35.90
CA LEU A 554 19.33 10.51 -36.48
C LEU A 554 20.59 10.89 -37.26
N ASN A 555 20.51 10.90 -38.60
CA ASN A 555 21.47 11.58 -39.47
C ASN A 555 20.87 12.92 -39.94
N GLU A 556 21.68 13.79 -40.52
CA GLU A 556 21.37 15.21 -40.80
C GLU A 556 20.15 15.46 -41.72
N ASN A 557 19.52 14.42 -42.29
CA ASN A 557 18.46 14.55 -43.30
C ASN A 557 17.16 13.78 -42.93
N PHE A 558 16.53 14.09 -41.80
CA PHE A 558 15.19 13.59 -41.49
C PHE A 558 14.11 14.65 -41.75
N VAL A 559 13.21 14.38 -42.69
CA VAL A 559 11.97 15.14 -42.91
C VAL A 559 10.81 14.40 -42.24
N PHE A 560 10.20 15.02 -41.23
CA PHE A 560 9.07 14.43 -40.50
C PHE A 560 7.74 14.77 -41.17
N SER A 561 6.91 13.75 -41.45
CA SER A 561 5.58 13.91 -42.05
C SER A 561 4.41 13.60 -41.10
N ARG A 562 4.69 13.32 -39.82
CA ARG A 562 3.72 12.96 -38.76
C ARG A 562 4.17 13.56 -37.42
N PRO A 563 3.28 13.79 -36.44
CA PRO A 563 3.69 14.24 -35.11
C PRO A 563 4.67 13.23 -34.50
N LEU A 564 5.93 13.64 -34.32
CA LEU A 564 6.98 12.85 -33.71
C LEU A 564 7.35 13.49 -32.36
N SER A 565 7.50 12.67 -31.33
CA SER A 565 8.09 13.09 -30.06
C SER A 565 9.40 12.34 -29.87
N VAL A 566 10.50 13.07 -29.71
CA VAL A 566 11.86 12.54 -29.60
C VAL A 566 12.32 12.68 -28.15
N THR A 567 12.83 11.59 -27.57
CA THR A 567 13.64 11.64 -26.34
C THR A 567 15.06 11.23 -26.72
N GLY A 568 16.06 12.01 -26.32
CA GLY A 568 17.46 11.79 -26.70
C GLY A 568 18.36 11.81 -25.48
N ALA A 569 19.44 11.02 -25.52
CA ALA A 569 20.54 11.08 -24.57
C ALA A 569 21.78 11.64 -25.28
N TYR A 570 22.56 12.47 -24.59
CA TYR A 570 23.88 12.86 -25.08
C TYR A 570 24.83 11.67 -24.91
N PHE A 571 25.28 11.08 -26.01
CA PHE A 571 26.45 10.22 -26.00
C PHE A 571 27.67 11.12 -25.91
N LEU A 572 28.31 11.18 -24.73
CA LEU A 572 29.65 11.74 -24.64
C LEU A 572 30.57 10.83 -25.47
N PRO A 573 31.33 11.37 -26.44
CA PRO A 573 32.33 10.58 -27.13
C PRO A 573 33.29 9.99 -26.10
N THR A 574 33.66 8.72 -26.28
CA THR A 574 34.71 8.07 -25.49
C THR A 574 35.90 9.02 -25.39
N ARG A 575 36.29 9.39 -24.17
CA ARG A 575 37.53 10.13 -23.96
C ARG A 575 38.66 9.23 -24.44
N ARG A 576 39.19 9.52 -25.64
CA ARG A 576 40.52 9.09 -26.03
C ARG A 576 41.50 9.89 -25.20
N ILE A 577 42.10 9.25 -24.21
CA ILE A 577 43.37 9.70 -23.65
C ILE A 577 44.42 8.76 -24.25
N ASP A 578 45.36 9.34 -24.99
CA ASP A 578 46.51 8.64 -25.60
C ASP A 578 46.18 7.43 -26.48
N GLY A 579 45.10 7.51 -27.27
CA GLY A 579 44.84 6.57 -28.37
C GLY A 579 44.36 5.17 -27.96
N ILE A 580 44.03 4.94 -26.68
CA ILE A 580 43.44 3.68 -26.22
C ILE A 580 41.96 3.91 -25.89
N ASP A 581 41.08 3.15 -26.54
CA ASP A 581 39.66 3.09 -26.18
C ASP A 581 39.50 2.26 -24.89
N LEU A 582 39.11 2.90 -23.79
CA LEU A 582 38.71 2.21 -22.57
C LEU A 582 37.25 1.74 -22.72
N ARG A 583 37.03 0.42 -22.67
CA ARG A 583 35.70 -0.21 -22.66
C ARG A 583 35.05 -0.14 -21.29
#